data_AF-A0A7T5BI78-F1
#
_entry.id   AF-A0A7T5BI78-F1
#
_cell.length_a   1.000
_cell.length_b   1.000
_cell.length_c   1.000
_cell.angle_alpha   90.00
_cell.angle_beta   90.00
_cell.angle_gamma   90.00
#
_symmetry.space_group_name_H-M   'P 1'
#
loop_
_entity.id
_entity.type
_entity.pdbx_description
1 polymer ?
#
loop_
_entity_poly.entity_id
_entity_poly.type
_entity_poly.pdbx_seq_one_letter_code
_entity_poly.pdbx_strand_id
1 'polypeptide(L)'
;MRSAKILTTEKRHILEKLTRSSDTRSAMEPDYFHLGDPLLDRPTLRGSMVLALNEGFLLDNKRSFLYGSPMDVGGLRFGFINPPGDRSRLLQLVQCDAYKFFAFLSALAEVPNEARLALFSHRPHEAVRAIISDVFGHEVSQSMFTLGDDPHAWLFEYALRPDYILKPEHVSSLWCPNTYKNTDSFRTLRRLLSGRIHYYNPKYGLEACCGK
;
A
#
# COMPACT_ATOMS: atom_id res chain seq x y z
N MET A 1 -7.66 1.72 -10.07
CA MET A 1 -7.16 1.21 -8.77
C MET A 1 -6.20 2.22 -8.13
N ARG A 2 -6.09 2.26 -6.79
CA ARG A 2 -5.13 3.11 -6.06
C ARG A 2 -4.24 2.27 -5.14
N SER A 3 -3.00 2.69 -4.96
CA SER A 3 -2.08 2.12 -3.97
C SER A 3 -1.51 3.20 -3.09
N ALA A 4 -1.14 2.86 -1.86
CA ALA A 4 -0.52 3.77 -0.93
C ALA A 4 0.78 3.18 -0.37
N LYS A 5 1.70 4.08 -0.01
CA LYS A 5 2.89 3.75 0.75
C LYS A 5 3.15 4.79 1.82
N ILE A 6 3.37 4.31 3.04
CA ILE A 6 3.86 5.13 4.15
C ILE A 6 5.39 5.21 4.05
N LEU A 7 5.89 6.44 4.01
CA LEU A 7 7.30 6.77 3.92
C LEU A 7 7.77 7.39 5.23
N THR A 8 8.60 6.67 5.97
CA THR A 8 9.35 7.22 7.09
C THR A 8 10.57 8.00 6.56
N THR A 9 11.28 8.71 7.44
CA THR A 9 12.53 9.42 7.09
C THR A 9 13.57 8.53 6.43
N GLU A 10 13.59 7.24 6.77
CA GLU A 10 14.51 6.23 6.23
C GLU A 10 14.16 5.83 4.79
N LYS A 11 12.92 6.06 4.37
CA LYS A 11 12.43 5.74 3.01
C LYS A 11 12.50 6.94 2.04
N ARG A 12 13.30 7.95 2.34
CA ARG A 12 13.52 9.12 1.46
C ARG A 12 14.02 8.75 0.06
N HIS A 13 14.75 7.64 -0.07
CA HIS A 13 15.25 7.14 -1.36
C HIS A 13 14.13 6.92 -2.40
N ILE A 14 12.90 6.63 -1.97
CA ILE A 14 11.74 6.48 -2.85
C ILE A 14 11.35 7.83 -3.47
N LEU A 15 11.41 8.92 -2.69
CA LEU A 15 11.20 10.27 -3.21
C LEU A 15 12.38 10.75 -4.07
N GLU A 16 13.57 10.21 -3.84
CA GLU A 16 14.73 10.49 -4.69
C GLU A 16 14.57 9.87 -6.08
N LYS A 17 13.94 8.70 -6.20
CA LYS A 17 13.56 8.10 -7.51
C LYS A 17 12.69 9.05 -8.36
N LEU A 18 11.91 9.93 -7.73
CA LEU A 18 11.12 10.94 -8.45
C LEU A 18 11.94 12.15 -8.89
N THR A 19 13.01 12.51 -8.16
CA THR A 19 13.79 13.73 -8.40
C THR A 19 15.08 13.51 -9.18
N ARG A 20 15.59 12.28 -9.23
CA ARG A 20 16.84 11.92 -9.91
C ARG A 20 16.58 10.98 -11.07
N SER A 21 17.14 11.30 -12.23
CA SER A 21 17.38 10.32 -13.29
C SER A 21 18.49 9.36 -12.82
N SER A 22 18.11 8.10 -12.60
CA SER A 22 18.92 6.86 -12.65
C SER A 22 20.04 6.53 -11.65
N ASP A 23 20.64 7.43 -10.86
CA ASP A 23 21.92 7.07 -10.16
C ASP A 23 21.89 6.83 -8.65
N THR A 24 20.74 6.88 -7.98
CA THR A 24 20.68 6.44 -6.58
C THR A 24 20.62 4.92 -6.53
N ARG A 25 21.66 4.29 -5.93
CA ARG A 25 21.58 2.91 -5.42
C ARG A 25 20.29 2.81 -4.60
N SER A 26 19.25 2.26 -5.21
CA SER A 26 18.04 1.89 -4.49
C SER A 26 18.45 1.01 -3.32
N ALA A 27 17.76 1.12 -2.19
CA ALA A 27 17.95 0.17 -1.10
C ALA A 27 17.94 -1.25 -1.69
N MET A 28 18.86 -2.12 -1.26
CA MET A 28 18.91 -3.51 -1.75
C MET A 28 17.64 -4.30 -1.40
N GLU A 29 16.81 -3.74 -0.52
CA GLU A 29 15.63 -4.39 0.00
C GLU A 29 14.38 -4.09 -0.85
N PRO A 30 13.48 -5.07 -0.98
CA PRO A 30 12.17 -4.87 -1.56
C PRO A 30 11.37 -3.74 -0.93
N ASP A 31 10.58 -3.08 -1.76
CA ASP A 31 9.65 -2.04 -1.31
C ASP A 31 8.22 -2.56 -1.30
N TYR A 32 7.56 -2.43 -0.14
CA TYR A 32 6.16 -2.80 0.06
C TYR A 32 5.21 -1.63 -0.18
N PHE A 33 4.05 -1.94 -0.74
CA PHE A 33 2.95 -1.03 -1.03
C PHE A 33 1.63 -1.71 -0.65
N HIS A 34 0.62 -0.91 -0.33
CA HIS A 34 -0.72 -1.42 -0.02
C HIS A 34 -1.71 -0.99 -1.09
N LEU A 35 -2.74 -1.81 -1.35
CA LEU A 35 -3.88 -1.39 -2.16
C LEU A 35 -4.85 -0.58 -1.30
N GLY A 36 -5.40 0.49 -1.86
CA GLY A 36 -6.35 1.34 -1.15
C GLY A 36 -5.71 2.51 -0.43
N ASP A 37 -6.44 3.01 0.56
CA ASP A 37 -6.06 4.15 1.38
C ASP A 37 -4.96 3.75 2.39
N PRO A 38 -4.14 4.68 2.89
CA PRO A 38 -3.22 4.34 3.98
C PRO A 38 -4.00 4.02 5.27
N LEU A 39 -3.57 3.00 6.01
CA LEU A 39 -3.98 2.85 7.41
C LEU A 39 -3.38 3.99 8.23
N LEU A 40 -4.25 4.82 8.80
CA LEU A 40 -3.87 5.97 9.64
C LEU A 40 -3.86 5.65 11.14
N ASP A 41 -4.12 4.39 11.49
CA ASP A 41 -4.18 3.94 12.88
C ASP A 41 -2.83 4.02 13.59
N ARG A 42 -2.88 3.84 14.92
CA ARG A 42 -1.73 4.06 15.80
C ARG A 42 -0.63 3.01 15.60
N PRO A 43 0.66 3.37 15.79
CA PRO A 43 1.16 4.68 16.22
C PRO A 43 0.98 5.72 15.12
N THR A 44 0.35 6.84 15.47
CA THR A 44 -0.03 7.91 14.53
C THR A 44 1.13 8.26 13.63
N LEU A 45 0.88 8.39 12.32
CA LEU A 45 1.84 8.75 11.27
C LEU A 45 2.42 10.18 11.40
N ARG A 46 2.70 10.63 12.64
CA ARG A 46 3.28 11.93 12.95
C ARG A 46 4.68 11.98 12.36
N GLY A 47 4.86 12.83 11.36
CA GLY A 47 6.15 13.00 10.68
C GLY A 47 6.39 12.04 9.52
N SER A 48 5.45 11.15 9.19
CA SER A 48 5.54 10.25 8.03
C SER A 48 4.94 10.87 6.78
N MET A 49 5.45 10.56 5.60
CA MET A 49 4.84 10.97 4.35
C MET A 49 3.95 9.84 3.84
N VAL A 50 2.86 10.17 3.16
CA VAL A 50 2.02 9.19 2.48
C VAL A 50 2.12 9.46 0.98
N LEU A 51 2.52 8.43 0.23
CA LEU A 51 2.58 8.46 -1.22
C LEU A 51 1.41 7.65 -1.77
N ALA A 52 0.43 8.31 -2.40
CA ALA A 52 -0.61 7.63 -3.15
C ALA A 52 -0.24 7.54 -4.64
N LEU A 53 -0.45 6.36 -5.20
CA LEU A 53 -0.06 5.96 -6.53
C LEU A 53 -1.30 5.55 -7.31
N ASN A 54 -1.33 5.89 -8.60
CA ASN A 54 -2.36 5.39 -9.51
C ASN A 54 -2.00 4.01 -10.05
N GLU A 55 -2.95 3.42 -10.75
CA GLU A 55 -2.83 2.09 -11.35
C GLU A 55 -1.67 1.95 -12.35
N GLY A 56 -1.30 3.02 -13.05
CA GLY A 56 -0.17 3.03 -13.97
C GLY A 56 1.14 2.63 -13.30
N PHE A 57 1.30 2.94 -12.01
CA PHE A 57 2.46 2.48 -11.23
C PHE A 57 2.58 0.96 -11.22
N LEU A 58 1.51 0.25 -10.87
CA LEU A 58 1.54 -1.21 -10.78
C LEU A 58 1.72 -1.85 -12.16
N LEU A 59 1.06 -1.30 -13.18
CA LEU A 59 1.13 -1.81 -14.55
C LEU A 59 2.52 -1.66 -15.17
N ASP A 60 3.18 -0.53 -14.96
CA ASP A 60 4.55 -0.29 -15.44
C ASP A 60 5.58 -1.18 -14.71
N ASN A 61 5.26 -1.63 -13.49
CA ASN A 61 6.18 -2.37 -12.62
C ASN A 61 5.88 -3.87 -12.52
N LYS A 62 5.09 -4.45 -13.43
CA LYS A 62 4.82 -5.90 -13.49
C LYS A 62 6.09 -6.75 -13.44
N ARG A 63 7.15 -6.30 -14.12
CA ARG A 63 8.44 -7.03 -14.17
C ARG A 63 9.22 -6.96 -12.86
N SER A 64 9.01 -5.94 -12.04
CA SER A 64 9.65 -5.82 -10.73
C SER A 64 8.84 -6.47 -9.61
N PHE A 65 7.67 -7.06 -9.91
CA PHE A 65 6.82 -7.69 -8.92
C PHE A 65 7.52 -8.89 -8.25
N LEU A 66 7.55 -8.91 -6.92
CA LEU A 66 8.09 -10.02 -6.13
C LEU A 66 6.97 -10.92 -5.63
N TYR A 67 6.04 -10.35 -4.88
CA TYR A 67 4.89 -11.06 -4.36
C TYR A 67 3.74 -10.09 -4.05
N GLY A 68 2.53 -10.64 -3.98
CA GLY A 68 1.35 -9.98 -3.43
C GLY A 68 0.75 -10.78 -2.28
N SER A 69 -0.11 -10.16 -1.48
CA SER A 69 -0.82 -10.81 -0.39
C SER A 69 -2.16 -10.15 -0.12
N PRO A 70 -3.22 -10.90 0.22
CA PRO A 70 -4.51 -10.33 0.60
C PRO A 70 -4.52 -9.74 2.02
N MET A 71 -3.43 -9.86 2.77
CA MET A 71 -3.27 -9.37 4.14
C MET A 71 -1.83 -8.91 4.42
N ASP A 72 -1.63 -8.18 5.53
CA ASP A 72 -0.32 -7.73 5.98
C ASP A 72 0.58 -8.92 6.40
N VAL A 73 1.56 -9.25 5.54
CA VAL A 73 2.48 -10.37 5.76
C VAL A 73 3.40 -10.09 6.94
N GLY A 74 3.79 -8.82 7.14
CA GLY A 74 4.61 -8.41 8.28
C GLY A 74 3.82 -8.59 9.58
N GLY A 75 2.59 -8.09 9.61
CA GLY A 75 1.66 -8.25 10.72
C GLY A 75 1.44 -9.71 11.09
N LEU A 76 1.22 -10.58 10.09
CA LEU A 76 1.09 -12.02 10.30
C LEU A 76 2.40 -12.65 10.81
N ARG A 77 3.54 -12.34 10.19
CA ARG A 77 4.85 -12.92 10.53
C ARG A 77 5.27 -12.61 11.98
N PHE A 78 5.03 -11.38 12.43
CA PHE A 78 5.44 -10.91 13.75
C PHE A 78 4.34 -11.07 14.82
N GLY A 79 3.18 -11.63 14.47
CA GLY A 79 2.11 -11.92 15.43
C GLY A 79 1.28 -10.71 15.85
N PHE A 80 1.26 -9.64 15.05
CA PHE A 80 0.30 -8.55 15.21
C PHE A 80 -1.08 -8.94 14.68
N ILE A 81 -1.12 -9.81 13.66
CA ILE A 81 -2.34 -10.49 13.20
C ILE A 81 -2.28 -11.93 13.69
N ASN A 82 -3.29 -12.34 14.46
CA ASN A 82 -3.35 -13.67 15.08
C ASN A 82 -4.60 -14.42 14.61
N PRO A 83 -4.59 -14.95 13.37
CA PRO A 83 -5.70 -15.77 12.89
C PRO A 83 -5.76 -17.10 13.65
N PRO A 84 -6.95 -17.69 13.79
CA PRO A 84 -7.06 -19.03 14.34
C PRO A 84 -6.33 -20.05 13.44
N GLY A 85 -5.60 -20.98 14.05
CA GLY A 85 -4.93 -22.09 13.35
C GLY A 85 -3.42 -21.94 13.18
N ASP A 86 -2.87 -22.61 12.16
CA ASP A 86 -1.43 -22.64 11.89
C ASP A 86 -1.00 -21.40 11.10
N ARG A 87 -0.43 -20.43 11.83
CA ARG A 87 0.10 -19.18 11.27
C ARG A 87 1.19 -19.40 10.23
N SER A 88 2.03 -20.41 10.38
CA SER A 88 3.14 -20.68 9.45
C SER A 88 2.61 -21.18 8.11
N ARG A 89 1.59 -22.05 8.16
CA ARG A 89 0.86 -22.48 6.98
C ARG A 89 0.12 -21.32 6.32
N LEU A 90 -0.61 -20.50 7.08
CA LEU A 90 -1.31 -19.36 6.51
C LEU A 90 -0.34 -18.37 5.83
N LEU A 91 0.82 -18.11 6.43
CA LEU A 91 1.86 -17.26 5.85
C LEU A 91 2.33 -17.74 4.46
N GLN A 92 2.35 -19.06 4.23
CA GLN A 92 2.68 -19.64 2.93
C GLN A 92 1.54 -19.50 1.92
N LEU A 93 0.29 -19.54 2.37
CA LEU A 93 -0.90 -19.49 1.51
C LEU A 93 -1.26 -18.08 1.05
N VAL A 94 -0.95 -17.07 1.85
CA VAL A 94 -1.32 -15.67 1.58
C VAL A 94 -0.41 -15.03 0.53
N GLN A 95 0.85 -15.45 0.45
CA GLN A 95 1.77 -14.94 -0.56
C GLN A 95 1.43 -15.50 -1.95
N CYS A 96 1.44 -14.63 -2.95
CA CYS A 96 1.15 -14.99 -4.33
C CYS A 96 2.12 -14.35 -5.31
N ASP A 97 2.27 -14.97 -6.48
CA ASP A 97 3.00 -14.40 -7.60
C ASP A 97 2.20 -13.31 -8.32
N ALA A 98 2.83 -12.69 -9.32
CA ALA A 98 2.19 -11.65 -10.13
C ALA A 98 0.92 -12.14 -10.83
N TYR A 99 0.93 -13.35 -11.40
CA TYR A 99 -0.19 -13.88 -12.17
C TYR A 99 -1.44 -13.97 -11.30
N LYS A 100 -1.31 -14.59 -10.13
CA LYS A 100 -2.38 -14.75 -9.16
C LYS A 100 -2.84 -13.41 -8.59
N PHE A 101 -1.93 -12.47 -8.34
CA PHE A 101 -2.26 -11.12 -7.89
C PHE A 101 -3.07 -10.33 -8.94
N PHE A 102 -2.66 -10.36 -10.21
CA PHE A 102 -3.40 -9.68 -11.28
C PHE A 102 -4.73 -10.36 -11.61
N ALA A 103 -4.84 -11.68 -11.42
CA ALA A 103 -6.12 -12.39 -11.52
C ALA A 103 -7.10 -11.91 -10.43
N PHE A 104 -6.63 -11.74 -9.19
CA PHE A 104 -7.41 -11.13 -8.11
C PHE A 104 -7.89 -9.72 -8.48
N LEU A 105 -6.99 -8.86 -8.97
CA LEU A 105 -7.35 -7.50 -9.37
C LEU A 105 -8.37 -7.45 -10.52
N SER A 106 -8.26 -8.38 -11.46
CA SER A 106 -9.20 -8.50 -12.59
C SER A 106 -10.58 -8.93 -12.09
N ALA A 107 -10.65 -9.92 -11.20
CA ALA A 107 -11.92 -10.33 -10.58
C ALA A 107 -12.53 -9.21 -9.72
N LEU A 108 -11.70 -8.43 -9.02
CA LEU A 108 -12.14 -7.27 -8.23
C LEU A 108 -12.72 -6.16 -9.11
N ALA A 109 -12.34 -6.06 -10.38
CA ALA A 109 -12.91 -5.06 -11.30
C ALA A 109 -14.41 -5.32 -11.56
N GLU A 110 -14.83 -6.59 -11.53
CA GLU A 110 -16.17 -7.06 -11.86
C GLU A 110 -17.18 -6.99 -10.71
N VAL A 111 -16.73 -6.75 -9.47
CA VAL A 111 -17.65 -6.63 -8.32
C VAL A 111 -18.27 -5.23 -8.20
N PRO A 112 -19.43 -5.11 -7.51
CA PRO A 112 -20.07 -3.83 -7.25
C PRO A 112 -19.11 -2.80 -6.64
N ASN A 113 -19.31 -1.52 -6.98
CA ASN A 113 -18.41 -0.45 -6.57
C ASN A 113 -18.27 -0.33 -5.03
N GLU A 114 -19.36 -0.56 -4.30
CA GLU A 114 -19.37 -0.61 -2.83
C GLU A 114 -18.40 -1.65 -2.25
N ALA A 115 -18.30 -2.83 -2.88
CA ALA A 115 -17.39 -3.88 -2.47
C ALA A 115 -15.93 -3.47 -2.67
N ARG A 116 -15.65 -2.81 -3.80
CA ARG A 116 -14.30 -2.27 -4.09
C ARG A 116 -13.92 -1.18 -3.11
N LEU A 117 -14.85 -0.28 -2.78
CA LEU A 117 -14.64 0.77 -1.78
C LEU A 117 -14.41 0.17 -0.39
N ALA A 118 -15.13 -0.88 -0.01
CA ALA A 118 -14.90 -1.58 1.25
C ALA A 118 -13.47 -2.14 1.33
N LEU A 119 -12.99 -2.82 0.27
CA LEU A 119 -11.60 -3.30 0.22
C LEU A 119 -10.59 -2.17 0.31
N PHE A 120 -10.76 -1.10 -0.46
CA PHE A 120 -9.81 0.02 -0.46
C PHE A 120 -9.84 0.83 0.85
N SER A 121 -10.87 0.66 1.67
CA SER A 121 -10.95 1.18 3.04
C SER A 121 -10.67 0.10 4.10
N HIS A 122 -10.10 -1.05 3.72
CA HIS A 122 -9.69 -2.13 4.63
C HIS A 122 -10.81 -2.71 5.49
N ARG A 123 -11.98 -2.93 4.88
CA ARG A 123 -13.15 -3.49 5.56
C ARG A 123 -13.63 -4.78 4.93
N PRO A 124 -14.23 -5.69 5.72
CA PRO A 124 -14.83 -6.90 5.22
C PRO A 124 -15.99 -6.62 4.26
N HIS A 125 -16.09 -7.42 3.21
CA HIS A 125 -17.22 -7.42 2.29
C HIS A 125 -17.43 -8.78 1.65
N GLU A 126 -18.66 -9.30 1.61
CA GLU A 126 -18.95 -10.66 1.14
C GLU A 126 -18.57 -10.89 -0.32
N ALA A 127 -18.82 -9.93 -1.23
CA ALA A 127 -18.36 -10.06 -2.63
C ALA A 127 -16.83 -10.19 -2.75
N VAL A 128 -16.07 -9.54 -1.85
CA VAL A 128 -14.60 -9.64 -1.82
C VAL A 128 -14.18 -10.99 -1.23
N ARG A 129 -14.91 -11.49 -0.21
CA ARG A 129 -14.71 -12.83 0.36
C ARG A 129 -14.69 -13.92 -0.69
N ALA A 130 -15.68 -13.88 -1.59
CA ALA A 130 -15.86 -14.87 -2.63
C ALA A 130 -14.62 -14.91 -3.53
N ILE A 131 -14.17 -13.74 -3.99
CA ILE A 131 -12.95 -13.62 -4.79
C ILE A 131 -11.72 -14.12 -4.03
N ILE A 132 -11.56 -13.74 -2.75
CA ILE A 132 -10.43 -14.24 -1.94
C ILE A 132 -10.48 -15.77 -1.84
N SER A 133 -11.67 -16.34 -1.62
CA SER A 133 -11.85 -17.79 -1.54
C SER A 133 -11.49 -18.48 -2.85
N ASP A 134 -11.89 -17.90 -3.99
CA ASP A 134 -11.64 -18.47 -5.32
C ASP A 134 -10.16 -18.37 -5.71
N VAL A 135 -9.51 -17.24 -5.38
CA VAL A 135 -8.11 -17.01 -5.76
C VAL A 135 -7.15 -17.60 -4.73
N PHE A 136 -7.30 -17.26 -3.46
CA PHE A 136 -6.37 -17.63 -2.38
C PHE A 136 -6.75 -18.90 -1.63
N GLY A 137 -7.97 -19.41 -1.85
CA GLY A 137 -8.48 -20.60 -1.18
C GLY A 137 -9.34 -20.28 0.04
N HIS A 138 -10.23 -21.21 0.36
CA HIS A 138 -11.20 -21.07 1.45
C HIS A 138 -10.54 -20.81 2.81
N GLU A 139 -9.40 -21.43 3.09
CA GLU A 139 -8.66 -21.26 4.34
C GLU A 139 -8.26 -19.79 4.57
N VAL A 140 -7.66 -19.14 3.57
CA VAL A 140 -7.26 -17.73 3.65
C VAL A 140 -8.47 -16.82 3.86
N SER A 141 -9.51 -17.03 3.05
CA SER A 141 -10.77 -16.27 3.13
C SER A 141 -11.41 -16.40 4.51
N GLN A 142 -11.49 -17.61 5.05
CA GLN A 142 -12.10 -17.86 6.36
C GLN A 142 -11.27 -17.24 7.50
N SER A 143 -9.94 -17.30 7.42
CA SER A 143 -9.06 -16.66 8.41
C SER A 143 -9.25 -15.13 8.43
N MET A 144 -9.29 -14.48 7.28
CA MET A 144 -9.53 -13.03 7.17
C MET A 144 -10.90 -12.63 7.75
N PHE A 145 -11.96 -13.38 7.42
CA PHE A 145 -13.30 -13.10 7.94
C PHE A 145 -13.45 -13.32 9.43
N THR A 146 -12.73 -14.30 9.98
CA THR A 146 -12.77 -14.56 11.42
C THR A 146 -12.08 -13.44 12.21
N LEU A 147 -11.11 -12.75 11.61
CA LEU A 147 -10.47 -11.55 12.18
C LEU A 147 -11.39 -10.32 12.13
N GLY A 148 -12.53 -10.39 11.43
CA GLY A 148 -13.58 -9.39 11.46
C GLY A 148 -13.14 -8.03 10.92
N ASP A 149 -13.35 -6.99 11.74
CA ASP A 149 -13.11 -5.59 11.39
C ASP A 149 -11.66 -5.12 11.61
N ASP A 150 -10.71 -6.03 11.86
CA ASP A 150 -9.28 -5.68 11.93
C ASP A 150 -8.78 -5.19 10.55
N PRO A 151 -8.46 -3.89 10.39
CA PRO A 151 -8.06 -3.36 9.09
C PRO A 151 -6.73 -3.93 8.59
N HIS A 152 -5.85 -4.43 9.47
CA HIS A 152 -4.61 -5.07 9.07
C HIS A 152 -4.85 -6.46 8.46
N ALA A 153 -5.91 -7.15 8.89
CA ALA A 153 -6.35 -8.40 8.27
C ALA A 153 -6.87 -8.19 6.83
N TRP A 154 -7.30 -6.96 6.51
CA TRP A 154 -7.83 -6.51 5.22
C TRP A 154 -6.86 -5.59 4.46
N LEU A 155 -5.58 -5.58 4.85
CA LEU A 155 -4.54 -4.79 4.23
C LEU A 155 -3.87 -5.57 3.11
N PHE A 156 -4.43 -5.47 1.90
CA PHE A 156 -3.84 -6.05 0.70
C PHE A 156 -2.51 -5.37 0.39
N GLU A 157 -1.44 -6.15 0.24
CA GLU A 157 -0.09 -5.64 -0.01
C GLU A 157 0.56 -6.27 -1.24
N TYR A 158 1.56 -5.59 -1.78
CA TYR A 158 2.47 -6.13 -2.78
C TYR A 158 3.87 -5.57 -2.58
N ALA A 159 4.86 -6.38 -2.96
CA ALA A 159 6.27 -6.06 -2.88
C ALA A 159 6.88 -5.96 -4.27
N LEU A 160 7.70 -4.94 -4.49
CA LEU A 160 8.48 -4.76 -5.71
C LEU A 160 9.98 -4.86 -5.41
N ARG A 161 10.72 -5.44 -6.36
CA ARG A 161 12.18 -5.39 -6.42
C ARG A 161 12.66 -3.94 -6.50
N PRO A 162 13.85 -3.62 -5.96
CA PRO A 162 14.43 -2.27 -5.99
C PRO A 162 14.52 -1.60 -7.37
N ASP A 163 14.48 -2.37 -8.45
CA ASP A 163 14.55 -1.89 -9.83
C ASP A 163 13.22 -1.32 -10.37
N TYR A 164 12.17 -1.23 -9.54
CA TYR A 164 10.92 -0.60 -9.93
C TYR A 164 11.11 0.86 -10.35
N ILE A 165 10.31 1.26 -11.32
CA ILE A 165 10.24 2.57 -11.94
C ILE A 165 9.16 3.39 -11.25
N LEU A 166 9.52 4.57 -10.75
CA LEU A 166 8.56 5.51 -10.17
C LEU A 166 8.71 6.86 -10.89
N LYS A 167 7.67 7.26 -11.63
CA LYS A 167 7.65 8.50 -12.42
C LYS A 167 6.67 9.50 -11.81
N PRO A 168 6.81 10.81 -12.09
CA PRO A 168 5.86 11.80 -11.61
C PRO A 168 4.40 11.49 -11.97
N GLU A 169 4.12 10.96 -13.15
CA GLU A 169 2.77 10.57 -13.61
C GLU A 169 2.15 9.43 -12.81
N HIS A 170 2.94 8.62 -12.10
CA HIS A 170 2.44 7.54 -11.24
C HIS A 170 1.85 8.07 -9.92
N VAL A 171 2.24 9.27 -9.49
CA VAL A 171 1.87 9.83 -8.19
C VAL A 171 0.52 10.53 -8.28
N SER A 172 -0.49 10.03 -7.57
CA SER A 172 -1.78 10.72 -7.45
C SER A 172 -1.68 11.90 -6.48
N SER A 173 -1.09 11.66 -5.32
CA SER A 173 -0.91 12.65 -4.27
C SER A 173 0.24 12.26 -3.33
N LEU A 174 0.87 13.26 -2.73
CA LEU A 174 1.91 13.12 -1.72
C LEU A 174 1.52 13.97 -0.51
N TRP A 175 1.19 13.32 0.60
CA TRP A 175 0.99 14.02 1.86
C TRP A 175 2.27 14.05 2.66
N CYS A 176 2.63 15.22 3.16
CA CYS A 176 3.94 15.44 3.77
C CYS A 176 3.86 16.40 4.96
N PRO A 177 4.63 16.17 6.04
CA PRO A 177 4.79 17.17 7.09
C PRO A 177 5.26 18.51 6.51
N ASN A 178 4.67 19.60 6.99
CA ASN A 178 5.02 20.97 6.60
C ASN A 178 6.46 21.35 6.96
N THR A 179 7.10 20.62 7.88
CA THR A 179 8.51 20.76 8.24
C THR A 179 9.45 20.54 7.05
N TYR A 180 9.05 19.75 6.05
CA TYR A 180 9.87 19.49 4.86
C TYR A 180 9.70 20.51 3.74
N LYS A 181 8.69 21.39 3.83
CA LYS A 181 8.25 22.31 2.75
C LYS A 181 9.39 23.13 2.14
N ASN A 182 10.35 23.54 2.96
CA ASN A 182 11.43 24.45 2.56
C ASN A 182 12.76 23.77 2.21
N THR A 183 12.83 22.43 2.27
CA THR A 183 14.03 21.68 1.89
C THR A 183 14.21 21.65 0.37
N ASP A 184 15.45 21.65 -0.13
CA ASP A 184 15.73 21.73 -1.58
C ASP A 184 15.10 20.56 -2.37
N SER A 185 15.16 19.34 -1.82
CA SER A 185 14.52 18.17 -2.42
C SER A 185 13.00 18.36 -2.58
N PHE A 186 12.34 18.97 -1.60
CA PHE A 186 10.91 19.24 -1.66
C PHE A 186 10.54 20.41 -2.57
N ARG A 187 11.42 21.39 -2.75
CA ARG A 187 11.21 22.43 -3.77
C ARG A 187 11.20 21.82 -5.17
N THR A 188 12.07 20.86 -5.44
CA THR A 188 12.10 20.11 -6.71
C THR A 188 10.87 19.23 -6.87
N LEU A 189 10.53 18.43 -5.86
CA LEU A 189 9.31 17.61 -5.86
C LEU A 189 8.06 18.46 -6.08
N ARG A 190 7.98 19.65 -5.47
CA ARG A 190 6.82 20.55 -5.63
C ARG A 190 6.63 21.01 -7.06
N ARG A 191 7.72 21.17 -7.84
CA ARG A 191 7.63 21.48 -9.27
C ARG A 191 7.13 20.26 -10.07
N LEU A 192 7.68 19.07 -9.79
CA LEU A 192 7.32 17.82 -10.48
C LEU A 192 5.89 17.36 -10.18
N LEU A 193 5.46 17.53 -8.93
CA LEU A 193 4.16 17.11 -8.42
C LEU A 193 3.22 18.30 -8.20
N SER A 194 3.28 19.30 -9.10
CA SER A 194 2.48 20.52 -8.99
C SER A 194 1.00 20.20 -8.73
N GLY A 195 0.42 20.80 -7.69
CA GLY A 195 -0.97 20.57 -7.26
C GLY A 195 -1.25 19.25 -6.53
N ARG A 196 -0.28 18.35 -6.42
CA ARG A 196 -0.44 17.00 -5.82
C ARG A 196 0.25 16.83 -4.48
N ILE A 197 0.94 17.85 -3.97
CA ILE A 197 1.56 17.82 -2.63
C ILE A 197 0.64 18.50 -1.62
N HIS A 198 0.26 17.75 -0.58
CA HIS A 198 -0.55 18.22 0.53
C HIS A 198 0.31 18.29 1.79
N TYR A 199 0.44 19.49 2.36
CA TYR A 199 1.18 19.66 3.60
C TYR A 199 0.25 19.55 4.80
N TYR A 200 0.70 18.84 5.84
CA TYR A 200 -0.01 18.75 7.10
C TYR A 200 0.92 19.12 8.27
N ASN A 201 0.34 19.51 9.41
CA ASN A 201 1.12 19.80 10.61
C ASN A 201 1.36 18.50 11.38
N PRO A 202 2.62 18.06 11.58
CA PRO A 202 2.91 16.78 12.24
C PRO A 202 2.40 16.70 13.68
N LYS A 203 2.13 17.84 14.35
CA LYS A 203 1.50 17.88 15.68
C LYS A 203 0.06 17.34 15.67
N TYR A 204 -0.68 17.58 14.60
CA TYR A 204 -2.10 17.22 14.47
C TYR A 204 -2.33 15.98 13.60
N GLY A 205 -1.28 15.45 12.97
CA GLY A 205 -1.34 14.27 12.13
C GLY A 205 -2.03 14.51 10.77
N LEU A 206 -2.13 13.45 9.99
CA LEU A 206 -2.80 13.47 8.68
C LEU A 206 -4.32 13.48 8.85
N GLU A 207 -4.81 12.84 9.90
CA GLU A 207 -6.21 12.72 10.29
C GLU A 207 -6.90 14.10 10.41
N ALA A 208 -6.17 15.13 10.87
CA ALA A 208 -6.68 16.49 10.98
C ALA A 208 -6.86 17.19 9.62
N CYS A 209 -6.19 16.73 8.57
CA CYS A 209 -6.31 17.27 7.22
C CYS A 209 -7.35 16.54 6.37
N CYS A 210 -7.66 15.29 6.69
CA CYS A 210 -8.68 14.47 6.04
C CYS A 210 -10.05 14.56 6.73
N GLY A 211 -10.18 15.41 7.77
CA GLY A 211 -11.43 15.68 8.46
C GLY A 211 -12.37 16.58 7.66
N LYS A 212 -13.05 16.00 6.66
CA LYS A 212 -14.45 16.22 6.22
C LYS A 212 -14.67 15.55 4.87
#